data_AF-G4Q986-F1
#
_entry.id   AF-G4Q986-F1
#
_cell.length_a   1.000
_cell.length_b   1.000
_cell.length_c   1.000
_cell.angle_alpha   90.00
_cell.angle_beta   90.00
_cell.angle_gamma   90.00
#
_symmetry.space_group_name_H-M   'P 1'
#
loop_
_entity.id
_entity.type
_entity.pdbx_description
1 polymer ?
#
loop_
_entity_poly.entity_id
_entity_poly.type
_entity_poly.pdbx_seq_one_letter_code
_entity_poly.pdbx_strand_id
1 'polypeptide(L)' 'MYTQTPEKLAQQQKLDRELAAVLMTISATTRSIARNIHLLSMQRCAKGVNPYDKR' A
#
# COMPACT_ATOMS: atom_id res chain seq x y z
N MET A 1 -16.36 -27.99 -23.15
CA MET A 1 -15.95 -26.57 -23.33
C MET A 1 -16.79 -25.72 -22.39
N TYR A 2 -16.24 -25.24 -21.27
CA TYR A 2 -16.92 -24.24 -20.45
C TYR A 2 -16.92 -22.93 -21.24
N THR A 3 -18.01 -22.63 -21.92
CA THR A 3 -18.16 -21.38 -22.66
C THR A 3 -18.40 -20.27 -21.64
N GLN A 4 -17.43 -19.37 -21.51
CA GLN A 4 -17.58 -18.20 -20.67
C GLN A 4 -18.56 -17.24 -21.37
N THR A 5 -19.71 -16.99 -20.73
CA THR A 5 -20.70 -16.06 -21.28
C THR A 5 -20.15 -14.63 -21.20
N PRO A 6 -20.53 -13.73 -22.14
CA PRO A 6 -20.06 -12.35 -22.14
C PRO A 6 -20.36 -11.61 -20.82
N GLU A 7 -21.44 -11.97 -20.14
CA GLU A 7 -21.79 -11.45 -18.82
C GLU A 7 -20.78 -11.84 -17.73
N LYS A 8 -20.32 -13.10 -17.72
CA LYS A 8 -19.27 -13.56 -16.78
C LYS A 8 -17.93 -12.85 -17.02
N LEU A 9 -17.60 -12.55 -18.29
CA LEU A 9 -16.42 -11.75 -18.62
C LEU A 9 -16.54 -10.32 -18.09
N ALA A 10 -17.70 -9.68 -18.26
CA ALA A 10 -17.94 -8.33 -17.75
C ALA A 10 -17.88 -8.26 -16.22
N GLN A 11 -18.42 -9.27 -15.53
CA GLN A 11 -18.33 -9.39 -14.07
C GLN A 11 -16.88 -9.58 -13.60
N GLN A 12 -16.10 -10.45 -14.26
CA GLN A 12 -14.69 -10.63 -13.94
C GLN A 12 -13.91 -9.33 -14.11
N GLN A 13 -14.10 -8.62 -15.23
CA GLN A 13 -13.43 -7.34 -15.47
C GLN A 13 -13.78 -6.27 -14.43
N LYS A 14 -15.03 -6.27 -13.93
CA LYS A 14 -15.44 -5.38 -12.83
C LYS A 14 -14.69 -5.70 -11.55
N LEU A 15 -14.64 -6.98 -11.17
CA LEU A 15 -13.90 -7.44 -9.98
C LEU A 15 -12.41 -7.15 -10.09
N ASP A 16 -11.80 -7.37 -11.26
CA ASP A 16 -10.37 -7.08 -11.50
C ASP A 16 -10.07 -5.58 -11.32
N ARG A 17 -10.98 -4.69 -11.79
CA ARG A 17 -10.86 -3.23 -11.59
C ARG A 17 -11.00 -2.83 -10.12
N GLU A 18 -11.97 -3.40 -9.42
CA GLU A 18 -12.17 -3.16 -7.98
C GLU A 18 -10.95 -3.63 -7.17
N LEU A 19 -10.43 -4.82 -7.48
CA LEU A 19 -9.22 -5.35 -6.87
C LEU A 19 -8.01 -4.46 -7.15
N ALA A 20 -7.83 -4.03 -8.40
CA ALA A 20 -6.75 -3.10 -8.77
C ALA A 20 -6.85 -1.78 -7.99
N ALA A 21 -8.05 -1.22 -7.84
CA ALA A 21 -8.26 0.02 -7.08
C ALA A 21 -7.91 -0.15 -5.59
N VAL A 22 -8.30 -1.27 -4.98
CA VAL A 22 -7.93 -1.59 -3.58
C VAL A 22 -6.43 -1.74 -3.44
N LEU A 23 -5.78 -2.49 -4.34
CA LEU A 23 -4.32 -2.67 -4.32
C LEU A 23 -3.56 -1.36 -4.53
N MET A 24 -4.04 -0.47 -5.40
CA MET A 24 -3.48 0.87 -5.57
C MET A 24 -3.59 1.69 -4.28
N THR A 25 -4.74 1.62 -3.60
CA THR A 25 -4.96 2.32 -2.32
C THR A 25 -4.03 1.81 -1.22
N ILE A 26 -3.86 0.49 -1.13
CA ILE A 26 -2.91 -0.14 -0.20
C ILE A 26 -1.48 0.32 -0.52
N SER A 27 -1.08 0.31 -1.79
CA SER A 27 0.26 0.74 -2.21
C SER A 27 0.55 2.20 -1.84
N ALA A 28 -0.40 3.11 -2.12
CA ALA A 28 -0.30 4.51 -1.76
C ALA A 28 -0.17 4.71 -0.24
N THR A 29 -0.98 3.98 0.53
CA THR A 29 -0.97 4.02 2.00
C THR A 29 0.37 3.54 2.57
N THR A 30 0.87 2.40 2.09
CA THR A 30 2.17 1.85 2.51
C THR A 30 3.31 2.81 2.20
N ARG A 31 3.30 3.48 1.04
CA ARG A 31 4.30 4.50 0.68
C ARG A 31 4.26 5.70 1.62
N SER A 32 3.06 6.16 1.99
CA SER A 32 2.87 7.26 2.95
C SER A 32 3.42 6.90 4.34
N ILE A 33 3.11 5.70 4.83
CA ILE A 33 3.62 5.19 6.12
C ILE A 33 5.15 5.12 6.10
N ALA A 34 5.75 4.54 5.06
CA ALA A 34 7.20 4.45 4.93
C ALA A 34 7.88 5.84 4.94
N ARG A 35 7.29 6.81 4.24
CA ARG A 35 7.76 8.21 4.26
C ARG A 35 7.68 8.82 5.66
N ASN A 36 6.56 8.64 6.36
CA ASN A 36 6.39 9.18 7.70
C ASN A 36 7.39 8.58 8.69
N ILE A 37 7.62 7.26 8.63
CA ILE A 37 8.64 6.59 9.44
C ILE A 37 10.03 7.17 9.15
N HIS A 38 10.38 7.35 7.88
CA HIS A 38 11.66 7.93 7.50
C HIS A 38 11.83 9.35 8.06
N LEU A 39 10.83 10.22 7.92
CA LEU A 39 10.86 11.58 8.46
C LEU A 39 11.00 11.59 9.99
N LEU A 40 10.26 10.74 10.69
CA LEU A 40 10.38 10.61 12.15
C LEU A 40 11.77 10.13 12.57
N SER A 41 12.35 9.21 11.82
CA SER A 41 13.73 8.75 12.04
C SER A 41 14.72 9.91 11.88
N MET A 42 14.62 10.68 10.79
CA MET A 42 15.48 11.84 10.56
C MET A 42 15.32 12.91 11.66
N GLN A 43 14.09 13.15 12.14
CA GLN A 43 13.85 14.07 13.25
C GLN A 43 14.49 13.60 14.56
N ARG A 44 14.45 12.30 14.85
CA ARG A 44 15.13 11.74 16.04
C ARG A 44 16.64 11.90 15.94
N CYS A 45 17.23 11.58 14.79
CA CYS A 45 18.66 11.79 14.53
C CYS A 45 19.06 13.26 14.68
N ALA A 46 18.28 14.19 14.10
CA ALA A 46 18.55 15.63 14.19
C ALA A 46 18.43 16.19 15.62
N LYS A 47 17.58 15.60 16.47
CA LYS A 47 17.44 15.96 17.89
C LYS A 47 18.51 15.34 18.79
N GLY A 48 19.50 14.65 18.23
CA GLY A 48 20.56 13.98 19.00
C GLY A 48 20.05 12.79 19.83
N VAL A 49 18.82 12.33 19.58
CA VAL A 49 18.28 11.13 20.23
C VAL A 49 18.99 9.94 19.60
N ASN A 50 20.00 9.44 20.29
CA ASN A 50 20.75 8.27 19.82
C ASN A 50 19.76 7.08 19.75
N PRO A 51 19.58 6.42 18.59
CA PRO A 51 18.68 5.28 18.46
C PRO A 51 19.09 4.08 19.33
N TYR A 52 20.33 4.05 19.83
CA TYR A 52 20.84 3.08 20.82
C TYR A 52 20.64 3.53 22.27
N ASP A 53 20.05 4.71 22.51
CA ASP A 53 19.72 5.25 23.83
C ASP A 53 18.40 4.68 24.36
N LYS A 54 18.26 3.36 24.23
CA LYS A 54 17.25 2.57 24.92
C LYS A 54 17.96 1.61 25.86
N ARG A 55 18.14 2.05 27.09
CA ARG A 55 18.09 1.20 28.28
C ARG A 55 17.13 1.84 29.27
#